data_AF-A0A1G3UT56-F1
#
_entry.id   AF-A0A1G3UT56-F1
#
_cell.length_a   1.000
_cell.length_b   1.000
_cell.length_c   1.000
_cell.angle_alpha   90.00
_cell.angle_beta   90.00
_cell.angle_gamma   90.00
#
_symmetry.space_group_name_H-M   'P 1'
#
loop_
_entity.id
_entity.type
_entity.pdbx_description
1 polymer ?
#
loop_
_entity_poly.entity_id
_entity_poly.type
_entity_poly.pdbx_seq_one_letter_code
_entity_poly.pdbx_strand_id
1 'polypeptide(L)'
;MPKILYSHVNIAICEKEKQILINPLSERFYNFTCEEMGSLFFDATLSLDENGSYVIEGKQILYNEHSDAGSDYEKLLCEHPKELIKKGALFWLFGLYKVSGVHKREAHSKYRCRYKEYCIIQREMVVSSEFAEDKRELKNDA
;
A
#
# COMPACT_ATOMS: atom_id res chain seq x y z
N MET A 1 -25.55 -8.85 13.75
CA MET A 1 -24.56 -7.78 14.03
C MET A 1 -23.16 -8.35 13.90
N PRO A 2 -22.25 -7.68 13.18
CA PRO A 2 -20.87 -8.15 13.04
C PRO A 2 -20.14 -8.11 14.39
N LYS A 3 -19.38 -9.16 14.69
CA LYS A 3 -18.56 -9.23 15.90
C LYS A 3 -17.26 -8.49 15.64
N ILE A 4 -17.03 -7.38 16.33
CA ILE A 4 -15.75 -6.66 16.28
C ILE A 4 -14.70 -7.46 17.04
N LEU A 5 -13.55 -7.70 16.40
CA LEU A 5 -12.42 -8.43 16.97
C LEU A 5 -11.29 -7.48 17.37
N TYR A 6 -11.01 -6.51 16.50
CA TYR A 6 -10.02 -5.45 16.74
C TYR A 6 -10.57 -4.14 16.20
N SER A 7 -10.25 -3.03 16.87
CA SER A 7 -10.58 -1.67 16.45
C SER A 7 -9.39 -0.76 16.70
N HIS A 8 -9.28 0.31 15.91
CA HIS A 8 -8.21 1.29 16.02
C HIS A 8 -6.82 0.63 15.99
N VAL A 9 -6.58 -0.16 14.93
CA VAL A 9 -5.30 -0.85 14.68
C VAL A 9 -4.88 -0.69 13.23
N ASN A 10 -3.61 -0.92 12.95
CA ASN A 10 -3.11 -1.09 11.59
C ASN A 10 -3.18 -2.58 11.23
N ILE A 11 -3.64 -2.92 10.03
CA ILE A 11 -3.86 -4.30 9.58
C ILE A 11 -3.17 -4.52 8.24
N ALA A 12 -2.41 -5.61 8.12
CA ALA A 12 -1.94 -6.12 6.83
C ALA A 12 -2.61 -7.47 6.56
N ILE A 13 -3.06 -7.70 5.32
CA ILE A 13 -3.65 -8.98 4.92
C ILE A 13 -2.84 -9.65 3.81
N CYS A 14 -2.43 -10.89 4.05
CA CYS A 14 -1.83 -11.74 3.03
C CYS A 14 -2.79 -12.87 2.70
N GLU A 15 -3.54 -12.71 1.61
CA GLU A 15 -4.51 -13.71 1.15
C GLU A 15 -3.86 -15.04 0.78
N LYS A 16 -2.68 -14.99 0.15
CA LYS A 16 -1.94 -16.18 -0.28
C LYS A 16 -1.58 -17.10 0.89
N GLU A 17 -1.07 -16.50 1.97
CA GLU A 17 -0.65 -17.21 3.17
C GLU A 17 -1.78 -17.37 4.20
N LYS A 18 -2.97 -16.84 3.91
CA LYS A 18 -4.12 -16.79 4.82
C LYS A 18 -3.75 -16.19 6.17
N GLN A 19 -3.06 -15.05 6.13
CA GLN A 19 -2.60 -14.34 7.34
C GLN A 19 -3.22 -12.95 7.44
N ILE A 20 -3.61 -12.59 8.65
CA ILE A 20 -3.97 -11.22 9.03
C ILE A 20 -3.01 -10.79 10.13
N LEU A 21 -2.22 -9.76 9.85
CA LEU A 21 -1.28 -9.18 10.80
C LEU A 21 -1.91 -7.92 11.41
N ILE A 22 -2.06 -7.92 12.73
CA ILE A 22 -2.52 -6.79 13.52
C ILE A 22 -1.32 -6.06 14.11
N ASN A 23 -1.25 -4.76 13.91
CA ASN A 23 -0.18 -3.90 14.39
C ASN A 23 -0.78 -2.70 15.16
N PRO A 24 -0.15 -2.23 16.25
CA PRO A 24 -0.62 -1.03 16.95
C PRO A 24 -0.58 0.21 16.04
N LEU A 25 -1.41 1.22 16.34
CA LEU A 25 -1.44 2.46 15.54
C LEU A 25 -0.11 3.23 15.56
N SER A 26 0.63 3.13 16.66
CA SER A 26 1.94 3.76 16.81
C SER A 26 3.02 3.12 15.94
N GLU A 27 2.75 1.92 15.38
CA GLU A 27 3.73 1.12 14.66
C GLU A 27 3.49 1.15 13.16
N ARG A 28 4.60 1.26 12.42
CA ARG A 28 4.60 1.20 10.96
C ARG A 28 4.73 -0.25 10.49
N PHE A 29 4.16 -0.54 9.33
CA PHE A 29 4.56 -1.71 8.58
C PHE A 29 5.88 -1.40 7.85
N TYR A 30 6.89 -2.24 8.10
CA TYR A 30 8.18 -2.20 7.40
C TYR A 30 8.19 -3.28 6.32
N ASN A 31 8.97 -3.06 5.25
CA ASN A 31 9.21 -4.02 4.17
C ASN A 31 8.00 -4.31 3.25
N PHE A 32 7.15 -3.32 2.99
CA PHE A 32 6.11 -3.39 1.96
C PHE A 32 6.53 -2.55 0.75
N THR A 33 6.49 -3.15 -0.44
CA THR A 33 6.65 -2.47 -1.72
C THR A 33 5.42 -1.60 -2.03
N CYS A 34 5.53 -0.69 -3.00
CA CYS A 34 4.39 0.14 -3.45
C CYS A 34 3.19 -0.70 -3.88
N GLU A 35 3.43 -1.84 -4.54
CA GLU A 35 2.39 -2.76 -5.01
C GLU A 35 1.66 -3.45 -3.85
N GLU A 36 2.37 -3.72 -2.75
CA GLU A 36 1.82 -4.40 -1.59
C GLU A 36 1.06 -3.45 -0.65
N MET A 37 1.18 -2.14 -0.82
CA MET A 37 0.48 -1.14 0.01
C MET A 37 -1.05 -1.27 -0.03
N GLY A 38 -1.61 -1.80 -1.13
CA GLY A 38 -3.04 -2.12 -1.23
C GLY A 38 -3.52 -3.23 -0.29
N SER A 39 -2.61 -3.94 0.37
CA SER A 39 -2.91 -4.94 1.41
C SER A 39 -2.90 -4.37 2.83
N LEU A 40 -2.54 -3.10 2.99
CA LEU A 40 -2.46 -2.41 4.27
C LEU A 40 -3.71 -1.58 4.51
N PHE A 41 -4.20 -1.62 5.75
CA PHE A 41 -5.32 -0.83 6.25
C PHE A 41 -4.86 -0.13 7.53
N PHE A 42 -4.97 1.18 7.57
CA PHE A 42 -4.60 2.03 8.70
C PHE A 42 -5.86 2.48 9.43
N ASP A 43 -5.76 2.68 10.75
CA ASP A 43 -6.89 3.10 11.59
C ASP A 43 -8.15 2.24 11.29
N ALA A 44 -7.92 0.93 11.33
CA ALA A 44 -8.82 -0.07 10.79
C ALA A 44 -9.53 -0.85 11.90
N THR A 45 -10.64 -1.47 11.51
CA THR A 45 -11.44 -2.40 12.30
C THR A 45 -11.45 -3.76 11.61
N LEU A 46 -11.13 -4.81 12.35
CA LEU A 46 -11.36 -6.20 11.94
C LEU A 46 -12.64 -6.71 12.60
N SER A 47 -13.55 -7.24 11.79
CA SER A 47 -14.81 -7.80 12.25
C SER A 47 -15.09 -9.16 11.60
N LEU A 48 -15.96 -9.94 12.23
CA LEU A 48 -16.52 -11.17 11.68
C LEU A 48 -17.97 -10.91 11.30
N ASP A 49 -18.31 -11.13 10.03
CA ASP A 49 -19.69 -11.01 9.54
C ASP A 49 -20.56 -12.21 9.98
N GLU A 50 -21.86 -12.14 9.69
CA GLU A 50 -22.84 -13.18 10.07
C GLU A 50 -22.59 -14.52 9.35
N ASN A 51 -21.80 -14.52 8.28
CA ASN A 51 -21.43 -15.72 7.52
C ASN A 51 -20.10 -16.35 7.99
N GLY A 52 -19.46 -15.74 9.00
CA GLY A 52 -18.14 -16.14 9.48
C GLY A 52 -17.00 -15.67 8.57
N SER A 53 -17.21 -14.68 7.71
CA SER A 53 -16.15 -14.06 6.92
C SER A 53 -15.53 -12.89 7.68
N TYR A 54 -14.20 -12.79 7.62
CA TYR A 54 -13.51 -11.61 8.13
C TYR A 54 -13.76 -10.40 7.21
N VAL A 55 -13.94 -9.24 7.82
CA VAL A 55 -14.12 -7.96 7.13
C VAL A 55 -13.19 -6.93 7.78
N ILE A 56 -12.36 -6.31 6.96
CA ILE A 56 -11.46 -5.23 7.34
C ILE A 56 -12.03 -3.92 6.80
N GLU A 57 -12.18 -2.91 7.66
CA GLU A 57 -12.61 -1.58 7.25
C GLU A 57 -11.63 -0.55 7.79
N GLY A 58 -11.09 0.32 6.94
CA GLY A 58 -10.10 1.32 7.33
C GLY A 58 -9.55 2.12 6.16
N LYS A 59 -8.54 2.95 6.44
CA LYS A 59 -7.88 3.80 5.45
C LYS A 59 -6.84 2.99 4.68
N GLN A 60 -6.77 3.15 3.37
CA GLN A 60 -5.75 2.55 2.53
C GLN A 60 -5.02 3.62 1.72
N ILE A 61 -3.76 3.33 1.44
CA ILE A 61 -2.96 4.09 0.50
C ILE A 61 -2.76 3.19 -0.72
N LEU A 62 -3.27 3.63 -1.86
CA LEU A 62 -3.14 2.94 -3.13
C LEU A 62 -2.12 3.68 -3.99
N TYR A 63 -1.16 2.93 -4.53
CA TYR A 63 -0.19 3.44 -5.49
C TYR A 63 -0.47 2.80 -6.83
N ASN A 64 -0.69 3.63 -7.84
CA ASN A 64 -0.84 3.19 -9.22
C ASN A 64 0.35 3.73 -10.01
N GLU A 65 1.17 2.83 -10.54
CA GLU A 65 2.22 3.21 -11.48
C GLU A 65 1.63 3.42 -12.87
N HIS A 66 2.01 4.52 -13.53
CA HIS A 66 1.61 4.83 -14.88
C HIS A 66 2.86 4.96 -15.75
N SER A 67 2.89 4.18 -16.83
CA SER A 67 3.94 4.22 -17.85
C SER A 67 3.31 3.95 -19.21
N ASP A 68 3.20 4.98 -20.05
CA ASP A 68 2.63 4.85 -21.40
C ASP A 68 3.15 5.95 -22.36
N ALA A 69 2.85 5.84 -23.66
CA ALA A 69 3.11 6.87 -24.66
C ALA A 69 2.06 6.85 -25.78
N GLY A 70 1.67 8.03 -26.26
CA GLY A 70 0.66 8.15 -27.32
C GLY A 70 0.64 9.54 -27.93
N SER A 71 0.03 9.68 -29.12
CA SER A 71 -0.12 10.96 -29.81
C SER A 71 -1.44 11.68 -29.50
N ASP A 72 -2.42 10.97 -28.97
CA ASP A 72 -3.72 11.52 -28.57
C ASP A 72 -3.74 11.85 -27.07
N TYR A 73 -3.74 13.14 -26.76
CA TYR A 73 -3.75 13.64 -25.38
C TYR A 73 -5.05 13.34 -24.64
N GLU A 74 -6.20 13.44 -25.32
CA GLU A 74 -7.52 13.23 -24.69
C GLU A 74 -7.70 11.76 -24.33
N LYS A 75 -7.22 10.85 -25.19
CA LYS A 75 -7.19 9.42 -24.86
C LYS A 75 -6.34 9.15 -23.63
N LEU A 76 -5.14 9.74 -23.53
CA LEU A 76 -4.28 9.57 -22.37
C LEU A 76 -4.90 10.17 -21.09
N LEU A 77 -5.65 11.28 -21.20
CA LEU A 77 -6.36 11.87 -20.05
C LEU A 77 -7.47 10.98 -19.50
N CYS A 78 -8.08 10.13 -20.32
CA CYS A 78 -9.10 9.19 -19.85
C CYS A 78 -8.52 8.09 -18.94
N GLU A 79 -7.25 7.76 -19.10
CA GLU A 79 -6.61 6.61 -18.45
C GLU A 79 -5.58 7.03 -17.38
N HIS A 80 -5.09 8.27 -17.45
CA HIS A 80 -3.98 8.75 -16.62
C HIS A 80 -4.25 10.12 -15.99
N PRO A 81 -3.74 10.37 -14.77
CA PRO A 81 -3.75 11.71 -14.18
C PRO A 81 -3.01 12.70 -15.08
N LYS A 82 -3.62 13.87 -15.28
CA LYS A 82 -3.08 14.94 -16.13
C LYS A 82 -1.64 15.31 -15.77
N GLU A 83 -1.31 15.29 -14.48
CA GLU A 83 -0.01 15.66 -13.92
C GLU A 83 1.12 14.72 -14.37
N LEU A 84 0.78 13.50 -14.78
CA LEU A 84 1.74 12.49 -15.22
C LEU A 84 1.98 12.52 -16.74
N ILE A 85 1.12 13.21 -17.51
CA ILE A 85 1.21 13.29 -18.97
C ILE A 85 2.12 14.47 -19.37
N LYS A 86 3.24 14.17 -20.03
CA LYS A 86 4.24 15.15 -20.46
C LYS A 86 4.43 15.09 -21.98
N LYS A 87 4.67 16.24 -22.61
CA LYS A 87 5.09 16.28 -24.02
C LYS A 87 6.49 15.65 -24.13
N GLY A 88 6.66 14.72 -25.07
CA GLY A 88 7.97 14.13 -25.33
C GLY A 88 8.98 15.16 -25.83
N ALA A 89 10.27 14.94 -25.60
CA ALA A 89 11.33 15.85 -26.06
C ALA A 89 11.33 16.09 -27.59
N LEU A 90 10.84 15.12 -28.35
CA LEU A 90 10.69 15.19 -29.81
C LEU A 90 9.22 15.39 -30.24
N PHE A 91 8.38 15.99 -29.39
CA PHE A 91 6.96 16.23 -29.68
C PHE A 91 6.75 17.01 -30.98
N TRP A 92 7.63 17.97 -31.28
CA TRP A 92 7.59 18.76 -32.51
C TRP A 92 7.82 17.92 -33.79
N LEU A 93 8.50 16.78 -33.69
CA LEU A 93 8.78 15.88 -34.82
C LEU A 93 7.77 14.72 -34.92
N PHE A 94 7.32 14.16 -33.80
CA PHE A 94 6.50 12.94 -33.78
C PHE A 94 5.14 13.08 -33.11
N GLY A 95 4.83 14.24 -32.50
CA GLY A 95 3.55 14.48 -31.83
C GLY A 95 3.27 13.57 -30.63
N LEU A 96 4.31 13.08 -29.95
CA LEU A 96 4.17 12.06 -28.88
C LEU A 96 4.17 12.66 -27.46
N TYR A 97 3.15 12.29 -26.69
CA TYR A 97 3.10 12.43 -25.24
C TYR A 97 3.67 11.17 -24.57
N LYS A 98 4.22 11.34 -23.37
CA LYS A 98 4.66 10.27 -22.49
C LYS A 98 3.98 10.41 -21.14
N VAL A 99 3.57 9.29 -20.57
CA VAL A 99 3.06 9.20 -19.21
C VAL A 99 4.09 8.49 -18.36
N SER A 100 4.50 9.10 -17.26
CA SER A 100 5.42 8.46 -16.31
C SER A 100 5.24 9.02 -14.92
N GLY A 101 5.02 8.12 -13.96
CA GLY A 101 5.06 8.41 -12.53
C GLY A 101 4.11 7.51 -11.75
N VAL A 102 4.11 7.72 -10.44
CA VAL A 102 3.25 6.99 -9.50
C VAL A 102 2.19 7.95 -8.98
N HIS A 103 0.93 7.55 -9.08
CA HIS A 103 -0.19 8.25 -8.46
C HIS A 103 -0.51 7.60 -7.11
N LYS A 104 -0.37 8.39 -6.04
CA LYS A 104 -0.80 8.01 -4.69
C LYS A 104 -2.24 8.48 -4.46
N ARG A 105 -3.12 7.60 -4.03
CA ARG A 105 -4.49 7.92 -3.60
C ARG A 105 -4.76 7.37 -2.21
N GLU A 106 -5.44 8.15 -1.39
CA GLU A 106 -5.97 7.71 -0.10
C GLU A 106 -7.46 7.41 -0.25
N ALA A 107 -7.90 6.27 0.29
CA ALA A 107 -9.29 5.84 0.24
C ALA A 107 -9.69 5.19 1.57
N HIS A 108 -10.95 5.35 1.96
CA HIS A 108 -11.55 4.54 3.01
C HIS A 108 -12.17 3.31 2.34
N SER A 109 -11.69 2.12 2.72
CA SER A 109 -12.04 0.88 2.05
C SER A 109 -12.64 -0.11 3.04
N LYS A 110 -13.56 -0.92 2.54
CA LYS A 110 -14.10 -2.08 3.21
C LYS A 110 -13.79 -3.32 2.40
N TYR A 111 -13.01 -4.22 2.97
CA TYR A 111 -12.54 -5.45 2.34
C TYR A 111 -13.12 -6.66 3.02
N ARG A 112 -13.76 -7.55 2.24
CA ARG A 112 -14.21 -8.86 2.71
C ARG A 112 -13.15 -9.88 2.35
N CYS A 113 -12.58 -10.51 3.38
CA CYS A 113 -11.54 -11.51 3.22
C CYS A 113 -12.07 -12.73 2.47
N ARG A 114 -11.21 -13.33 1.63
CA ARG A 114 -11.60 -14.43 0.74
C ARG A 114 -11.90 -15.74 1.47
N TYR A 115 -11.18 -16.00 2.56
CA TYR A 115 -11.29 -17.23 3.33
C TYR A 115 -12.09 -17.02 4.63
N LYS A 116 -12.52 -18.11 5.25
CA LYS A 116 -13.14 -18.08 6.59
C LYS A 116 -12.13 -18.34 7.71
N GLU A 117 -10.97 -18.86 7.36
CA GLU A 117 -9.93 -19.26 8.30
C GLU A 117 -8.64 -18.50 7.95
N TYR A 118 -8.17 -17.70 8.89
CA TYR A 118 -6.90 -16.99 8.82
C TYR A 118 -6.12 -17.25 10.10
N CYS A 119 -4.80 -17.33 9.98
CA CYS A 119 -3.91 -17.15 11.11
C CYS A 119 -3.83 -15.65 11.43
N ILE A 120 -4.33 -15.26 12.61
CA ILE A 120 -4.24 -13.87 13.09
C ILE A 120 -2.99 -13.75 13.94
N ILE A 121 -2.07 -12.89 13.51
CA ILE A 121 -0.82 -12.60 14.21
C ILE A 121 -0.93 -11.18 14.77
N GLN A 122 -0.87 -11.03 16.08
CA GLN A 122 -0.89 -9.73 16.74
C GLN A 122 0.52 -9.34 17.18
N ARG A 123 0.97 -8.14 16.80
CA ARG A 123 2.17 -7.51 17.36
C ARG A 123 1.76 -6.64 18.53
N GLU A 124 2.35 -6.86 19.69
CA GLU A 124 2.03 -6.10 20.90
C GLU A 124 2.89 -4.83 21.04
N MET A 125 4.19 -4.91 20.72
CA MET A 125 5.12 -3.77 20.72
C MET A 125 6.42 -4.16 20.01
N VAL A 126 7.07 -3.23 19.29
CA VAL A 126 8.45 -3.43 18.81
C VAL A 126 9.38 -3.11 19.98
N VAL A 127 10.15 -4.10 20.45
CA VAL A 127 11.18 -3.86 21.47
C VAL A 127 12.26 -2.98 20.83
N SER A 128 12.57 -1.84 21.45
CA SER A 128 13.54 -0.88 20.91
C SER A 128 14.86 -1.57 20.61
N SER A 129 15.28 -1.57 19.35
CA SER A 129 16.65 -1.91 19.03
C SER A 129 17.52 -0.70 19.32
N GLU A 130 18.38 -0.78 20.34
CA GLU A 130 19.59 0.04 20.35
C GLU A 130 20.34 -0.30 19.05
N PHE A 131 20.54 0.69 18.19
CA PHE A 131 21.38 0.50 17.02
C PHE A 131 22.76 0.08 17.53
N ALA A 132 23.18 -1.15 17.24
CA ALA A 132 24.58 -1.51 17.39
C ALA A 132 25.35 -0.67 16.37
N GLU A 133 26.02 0.39 16.82
CA GLU A 133 26.99 1.11 16.01
C GLU A 133 28.05 0.10 15.54
N ASP A 134 27.99 -0.31 14.26
CA ASP A 134 29.08 -1.09 13.67
C ASP A 134 30.29 -0.14 13.61
N LYS A 135 31.25 -0.35 14.51
CA LYS A 135 32.54 0.38 14.60
C LYS A 135 33.46 0.10 13.40
N ARG A 136 32.92 -0.12 12.21
CA ARG A 136 33.69 -0.10 10.97
C ARG A 136 33.73 1.33 10.48
N GLU A 137 34.62 2.08 11.10
CA GLU A 137 35.16 3.32 10.53
C GLU A 137 35.48 3.06 9.06
N LEU A 138 34.73 3.71 8.18
CA LEU A 138 35.14 3.94 6.81
C LEU A 138 36.44 4.74 6.89
N LYS A 139 37.58 4.03 6.85
CA LYS A 139 38.85 4.62 6.43
C LYS A 139 38.64 5.11 5.00
N ASN A 140 38.28 6.37 4.89
CA ASN A 140 38.48 7.12 3.67
C ASN A 140 40.00 7.27 3.52
N ASP A 141 40.62 6.36 2.80
CA ASP A 141 41.97 6.57 2.29
C ASP A 141 41.94 7.70 1.26
N ALA A 142 42.95 8.56 1.41
CA ALA A 142 43.15 9.85 0.78
C ALA A 142 43.38 9.83 -0.74
#